data_AF-A0A956FG09-F1
#
_entry.id   AF-A0A956FG09-F1
#
_cell.length_a   1.000
_cell.length_b   1.000
_cell.length_c   1.000
_cell.angle_alpha   90.00
_cell.angle_beta   90.00
_cell.angle_gamma   90.00
#
_symmetry.space_group_name_H-M   'P 1'
#
loop_
_entity.id
_entity.type
_entity.pdbx_description
1 polymer ?
#
loop_
_entity_poly.entity_id
_entity_poly.type
_entity_poly.pdbx_seq_one_letter_code
_entity_poly.pdbx_strand_id
1 'polypeptide(L)'
;MATGSERLEGAEQRASTRDDDALPVVLLAVANDRVGSGRLRNLAEERRAIQRQLEGRAELVVIPDALLSEVWDAFDDPRLRGRIEVFHFAGHAGGSWLAFEDEGGAPAHAGADDLAGFLGRQEGLVLVFLNGCSTLAQVRRLREGVPAVIATTDAIDDAAAAELAGRFYAGLRTKSLERAFVDAEDFLKSKLQGDPRGATRELEPEREDERAEWPWLLDCDDAHRGWRLRTPVPRLRASPSPRPPKRERPRWIAPAIVVGALAAAAVGAAWVMDLDRVAVPRPAQVARLEPVVIEMKKIPKGSVRVCPDPSDSADCTQVEEPSFCLGSTELTQGQWERLFGVNPSWSPAGIGDDLPVDNITWDQALEAADRLSAREGRTACYHRTARGWSTIEGCDGYRLPTDLEWDHLSREQGPAGCDTSNLADADLFRDALKVVEHYEKRIPGLSPIDCDMPGVGDGHARLAPVGSMAVGPFGISDLQGNVAEWVWSSVTPGGVDLRGHSFAWPGRNEEVLLVLIRTKAQEPGWKDGAVGMRLARDLPASGDCGSPP
;
A
#
# COMPACT_ATOMS: atom_id res chain seq x y z
N MET A 1 29.20 -29.49 -46.03
CA MET A 1 29.06 -30.40 -44.88
C MET A 1 29.78 -29.77 -43.71
N ALA A 2 29.03 -29.07 -42.86
CA ALA A 2 29.45 -28.67 -41.52
C ALA A 2 28.46 -29.37 -40.58
N THR A 3 29.00 -30.15 -39.67
CA THR A 3 28.29 -31.11 -38.82
C THR A 3 27.39 -30.40 -37.82
N GLY A 4 26.17 -30.93 -37.62
CA GLY A 4 25.11 -30.37 -36.77
C GLY A 4 25.42 -30.24 -35.27
N SER A 5 26.67 -30.38 -34.86
CA SER A 5 27.14 -30.17 -33.48
C SER A 5 27.44 -28.69 -33.19
N GLU A 6 27.93 -27.93 -34.17
CA GLU A 6 28.33 -26.51 -33.95
C GLU A 6 27.14 -25.54 -33.91
N ARG A 7 25.93 -25.95 -34.36
CA ARG A 7 24.71 -25.14 -34.22
C ARG A 7 24.04 -25.28 -32.84
N LEU A 8 24.37 -26.31 -32.07
CA LEU A 8 23.84 -26.51 -30.71
C LEU A 8 24.71 -25.79 -29.68
N GLU A 9 26.03 -25.78 -29.83
CA GLU A 9 26.93 -25.05 -28.92
C GLU A 9 26.78 -23.51 -29.02
N GLY A 10 26.43 -22.97 -30.20
CA GLY A 10 26.13 -21.55 -30.37
C GLY A 10 24.75 -21.12 -29.85
N ALA A 11 23.82 -22.06 -29.63
CA ALA A 11 22.49 -21.80 -29.07
C ALA A 11 22.49 -21.91 -27.54
N GLU A 12 23.29 -22.80 -26.96
CA GLU A 12 23.48 -22.88 -25.50
C GLU A 12 24.30 -21.70 -24.93
N GLN A 13 25.16 -21.07 -25.72
CA GLN A 13 25.93 -19.89 -25.29
C GLN A 13 25.20 -18.54 -25.45
N ARG A 14 23.98 -18.52 -26.01
CA ARG A 14 23.12 -17.32 -26.04
C ARG A 14 21.92 -17.37 -25.09
N ALA A 15 21.78 -18.43 -24.30
CA ALA A 15 20.76 -18.54 -23.24
C ALA A 15 21.27 -18.16 -21.84
N SER A 16 22.51 -17.67 -21.71
CA SER A 16 23.14 -17.35 -20.42
C SER A 16 23.23 -15.84 -20.19
N THR A 17 22.08 -15.19 -19.99
CA THR A 17 22.00 -13.89 -19.28
C THR A 17 20.87 -13.86 -18.25
N ARG A 18 20.20 -14.99 -17.98
CA ARG A 18 19.30 -15.08 -16.82
C ARG A 18 20.17 -15.32 -15.59
N ASP A 19 19.99 -14.48 -14.59
CA ASP A 19 20.59 -14.65 -13.28
C ASP A 19 19.99 -15.93 -12.67
N ASP A 20 20.61 -17.09 -12.92
CA ASP A 20 20.10 -18.42 -12.52
C ASP A 20 19.90 -18.57 -11.00
N ASP A 21 20.42 -17.62 -10.22
CA ASP A 21 20.29 -17.56 -8.76
C ASP A 21 19.10 -16.68 -8.31
N ALA A 22 18.45 -15.93 -9.20
CA ALA A 22 17.33 -15.04 -8.87
C ALA A 22 15.99 -15.81 -8.75
N LEU A 23 15.17 -15.44 -7.76
CA LEU A 23 13.84 -16.01 -7.56
C LEU A 23 12.92 -15.71 -8.76
N PRO A 24 12.07 -16.65 -9.18
CA PRO A 24 11.01 -16.35 -10.16
C PRO A 24 10.05 -15.31 -9.57
N VAL A 25 9.39 -14.54 -10.44
CA VAL A 25 8.45 -13.50 -10.05
C VAL A 25 7.01 -13.98 -10.29
N VAL A 26 6.17 -13.77 -9.29
CA VAL A 26 4.70 -13.82 -9.41
C VAL A 26 4.22 -12.37 -9.36
N LEU A 27 3.61 -11.91 -10.46
CA LEU A 27 3.01 -10.59 -10.55
C LEU A 27 1.51 -10.69 -10.23
N LEU A 28 1.08 -10.06 -9.15
CA LEU A 28 -0.30 -10.03 -8.68
C LEU A 28 -0.90 -8.65 -8.94
N ALA A 29 -1.81 -8.56 -9.92
CA ALA A 29 -2.62 -7.38 -10.18
C ALA A 29 -3.98 -7.53 -9.49
N VAL A 30 -4.28 -6.60 -8.58
CA VAL A 30 -5.54 -6.60 -7.82
C VAL A 30 -6.39 -5.43 -8.29
N ALA A 31 -7.54 -5.71 -8.93
CA ALA A 31 -8.47 -4.70 -9.38
C ALA A 31 -9.69 -4.66 -8.46
N ASN A 32 -9.75 -3.65 -7.60
CA ASN A 32 -10.83 -3.45 -6.66
C ASN A 32 -11.71 -2.28 -7.16
N ASP A 33 -13.00 -2.51 -7.37
CA ASP A 33 -13.90 -1.43 -7.78
C ASP A 33 -14.08 -0.43 -6.62
N ARG A 34 -13.51 0.78 -6.79
CA ARG A 34 -13.60 1.90 -5.84
C ARG A 34 -14.95 2.61 -5.86
N VAL A 35 -15.85 2.32 -6.82
CA VAL A 35 -17.11 3.03 -7.02
C VAL A 35 -18.30 2.07 -7.21
N GLY A 36 -18.95 1.67 -6.10
CA GLY A 36 -20.23 0.94 -6.12
C GLY A 36 -20.33 -0.20 -5.11
N SER A 37 -21.47 -0.90 -5.09
CA SER A 37 -21.71 -2.10 -4.24
C SER A 37 -20.93 -3.35 -4.68
N GLY A 38 -20.04 -3.21 -5.67
CA GLY A 38 -19.24 -4.27 -6.27
C GLY A 38 -17.97 -4.66 -5.50
N ARG A 39 -17.64 -4.01 -4.40
CA ARG A 39 -16.37 -4.23 -3.68
C ARG A 39 -16.12 -5.70 -3.31
N LEU A 40 -14.98 -6.25 -3.73
CA LEU A 40 -14.60 -7.64 -3.45
C LEU A 40 -13.91 -7.73 -2.09
N ARG A 41 -14.62 -8.20 -1.07
CA ARG A 41 -14.21 -8.08 0.35
C ARG A 41 -13.01 -8.97 0.72
N ASN A 42 -12.75 -10.02 -0.06
CA ASN A 42 -11.76 -11.04 0.27
C ASN A 42 -10.44 -10.93 -0.53
N LEU A 43 -10.28 -9.91 -1.40
CA LEU A 43 -9.03 -9.70 -2.16
C LEU A 43 -7.81 -9.51 -1.24
N ALA A 44 -8.01 -8.88 -0.07
CA ALA A 44 -6.96 -8.72 0.93
C ALA A 44 -6.56 -10.06 1.57
N GLU A 45 -7.51 -10.97 1.77
CA GLU A 45 -7.26 -12.31 2.31
C GLU A 45 -6.58 -13.20 1.27
N GLU A 46 -7.02 -13.13 0.01
CA GLU A 46 -6.39 -13.80 -1.13
C GLU A 46 -4.93 -13.40 -1.27
N ARG A 47 -4.63 -12.10 -1.32
CA ARG A 47 -3.24 -11.60 -1.36
C ARG A 47 -2.41 -12.14 -0.19
N ARG A 48 -2.93 -12.07 1.04
CA ARG A 48 -2.23 -12.58 2.23
C ARG A 48 -2.00 -14.08 2.15
N ALA A 49 -2.95 -14.84 1.62
CA ALA A 49 -2.81 -16.27 1.41
C ALA A 49 -1.70 -16.59 0.41
N ILE A 50 -1.66 -15.89 -0.74
CA ILE A 50 -0.64 -16.05 -1.77
C ILE A 50 0.75 -15.69 -1.22
N GLN A 51 0.88 -14.53 -0.58
CA GLN A 51 2.16 -14.04 -0.03
C GLN A 51 2.79 -15.06 0.92
N ARG A 52 2.02 -15.60 1.88
CA ARG A 52 2.50 -16.63 2.82
C ARG A 52 3.03 -17.89 2.12
N GLN A 53 2.46 -18.27 0.97
CA GLN A 53 2.90 -19.48 0.26
C GLN A 53 4.17 -19.25 -0.56
N LEU A 54 4.40 -18.01 -1.04
CA LEU A 54 5.50 -17.67 -1.93
C LEU A 54 6.78 -17.23 -1.20
N GLU A 55 6.71 -16.93 0.10
CA GLU A 55 7.87 -16.57 0.93
C GLU A 55 9.05 -17.56 0.75
N GLY A 56 10.19 -17.04 0.31
CA GLY A 56 11.42 -17.79 0.06
C GLY A 56 11.39 -18.73 -1.15
N ARG A 57 10.34 -18.66 -1.99
CA ARG A 57 10.17 -19.48 -3.21
C ARG A 57 10.03 -18.66 -4.48
N ALA A 58 9.37 -17.50 -4.39
CA ALA A 58 9.24 -16.54 -5.47
C ALA A 58 9.20 -15.12 -4.89
N GLU A 59 9.58 -14.16 -5.72
CA GLU A 59 9.32 -12.75 -5.45
C GLU A 59 7.87 -12.45 -5.82
N LEU A 60 7.07 -12.00 -4.86
CA LEU A 60 5.70 -11.55 -5.11
C LEU A 60 5.71 -10.04 -5.33
N VAL A 61 5.42 -9.61 -6.55
CA VAL A 61 5.22 -8.20 -6.89
C VAL A 61 3.72 -7.96 -6.91
N VAL A 62 3.24 -7.02 -6.09
CA VAL A 62 1.81 -6.71 -5.99
C VAL A 62 1.57 -5.32 -6.56
N ILE A 63 0.64 -5.22 -7.51
CA ILE A 63 0.08 -3.97 -8.00
C ILE A 63 -1.31 -3.85 -7.39
N PRO A 64 -1.46 -3.12 -6.26
CA PRO A 64 -2.77 -2.84 -5.69
C PRO A 64 -3.52 -1.87 -6.61
N ASP A 65 -4.84 -1.97 -6.66
CA ASP A 65 -5.68 -1.02 -7.41
C ASP A 65 -5.21 -0.87 -8.86
N ALA A 66 -4.96 -2.01 -9.49
CA ALA A 66 -4.04 -2.11 -10.61
C ALA A 66 -4.41 -1.16 -11.76
N LEU A 67 -3.50 -0.24 -12.08
CA LEU A 67 -3.56 0.49 -13.34
C LEU A 67 -3.09 -0.42 -14.47
N LEU A 68 -3.70 -0.26 -15.64
CA LEU A 68 -3.27 -0.99 -16.81
C LEU A 68 -1.80 -0.66 -17.16
N SER A 69 -1.42 0.62 -17.08
CA SER A 69 -0.05 1.08 -17.32
C SER A 69 0.98 0.42 -16.38
N GLU A 70 0.65 0.27 -15.10
CA GLU A 70 1.55 -0.34 -14.11
C GLU A 70 1.84 -1.82 -14.40
N VAL A 71 0.85 -2.55 -14.96
CA VAL A 71 1.08 -3.92 -15.42
C VAL A 71 2.10 -3.93 -16.56
N TRP A 72 1.98 -3.00 -17.52
CA TRP A 72 2.95 -2.90 -18.63
C TRP A 72 4.34 -2.55 -18.09
N ASP A 73 4.43 -1.55 -17.22
CA ASP A 73 5.68 -1.11 -16.61
C ASP A 73 6.37 -2.23 -15.83
N ALA A 74 5.61 -3.07 -15.12
CA ALA A 74 6.15 -4.23 -14.42
C ALA A 74 6.77 -5.27 -15.36
N PHE A 75 6.17 -5.51 -16.53
CA PHE A 75 6.71 -6.42 -17.54
C PHE A 75 7.91 -5.83 -18.30
N ASP A 76 7.99 -4.49 -18.41
CA ASP A 76 9.11 -3.79 -19.02
C ASP A 76 10.26 -3.47 -18.04
N ASP A 77 10.03 -3.55 -16.72
CA ASP A 77 11.06 -3.33 -15.70
C ASP A 77 12.24 -4.29 -15.93
N PRO A 78 13.46 -3.79 -16.19
CA PRO A 78 14.65 -4.63 -16.42
C PRO A 78 14.98 -5.60 -15.28
N ARG A 79 14.47 -5.35 -14.07
CA ARG A 79 14.64 -6.22 -12.90
C ARG A 79 13.68 -7.41 -12.92
N LEU A 80 12.51 -7.27 -13.54
CA LEU A 80 11.42 -8.26 -13.53
C LEU A 80 11.27 -8.96 -14.88
N ARG A 81 11.56 -8.26 -15.97
CA ARG A 81 11.45 -8.74 -17.35
C ARG A 81 12.19 -10.06 -17.53
N GLY A 82 11.49 -11.07 -18.06
CA GLY A 82 12.03 -12.42 -18.26
C GLY A 82 12.04 -13.31 -17.01
N ARG A 83 11.69 -12.78 -15.82
CA ARG A 83 11.56 -13.52 -14.55
C ARG A 83 10.10 -13.71 -14.11
N ILE A 84 9.16 -12.95 -14.66
CA ILE A 84 7.72 -13.10 -14.37
C ILE A 84 7.25 -14.42 -14.99
N GLU A 85 7.06 -15.44 -14.14
CA GLU A 85 6.57 -16.76 -14.55
C GLU A 85 5.06 -16.90 -14.40
N VAL A 86 4.46 -16.13 -13.48
CA VAL A 86 3.02 -16.14 -13.22
C VAL A 86 2.48 -14.72 -13.19
N PHE A 87 1.43 -14.46 -13.96
CA PHE A 87 0.58 -13.28 -13.82
C PHE A 87 -0.75 -13.70 -13.22
N HIS A 88 -1.11 -13.14 -12.07
CA HIS A 88 -2.37 -13.39 -11.39
C HIS A 88 -3.17 -12.10 -11.35
N PHE A 89 -4.38 -12.14 -11.93
CA PHE A 89 -5.35 -11.07 -11.85
C PHE A 89 -6.45 -11.46 -10.88
N ALA A 90 -6.71 -10.62 -9.88
CA ALA A 90 -7.82 -10.80 -8.94
C ALA A 90 -8.69 -9.55 -8.96
N GLY A 91 -9.93 -9.65 -9.40
CA GLY A 91 -10.78 -8.47 -9.57
C GLY A 91 -12.02 -8.69 -10.42
N HIS A 92 -12.74 -7.60 -10.70
CA HIS A 92 -13.89 -7.66 -11.60
C HIS A 92 -13.47 -7.97 -13.03
N ALA A 93 -14.24 -8.84 -13.66
CA ALA A 93 -14.05 -9.20 -15.04
C ALA A 93 -15.40 -9.51 -15.69
N GLY A 94 -15.42 -9.40 -17.01
CA GLY A 94 -16.50 -9.90 -17.84
C GLY A 94 -15.94 -10.65 -19.05
N GLY A 95 -16.83 -11.22 -19.85
CA GLY A 95 -16.45 -12.07 -20.99
C GLY A 95 -15.45 -11.44 -21.96
N SER A 96 -15.41 -10.11 -22.07
CA SER A 96 -14.53 -9.40 -23.00
C SER A 96 -13.62 -8.34 -22.35
N TRP A 97 -13.59 -8.25 -21.02
CA TRP A 97 -12.86 -7.21 -20.32
C TRP A 97 -12.34 -7.66 -18.94
N LEU A 98 -11.23 -7.06 -18.52
CA LEU A 98 -10.77 -7.07 -17.13
C LEU A 98 -10.86 -5.64 -16.59
N ALA A 99 -11.39 -5.48 -15.37
CA ALA A 99 -11.37 -4.18 -14.72
C ALA A 99 -9.95 -3.87 -14.28
N PHE A 100 -9.52 -2.66 -14.57
CA PHE A 100 -8.34 -2.01 -14.04
C PHE A 100 -8.78 -0.64 -13.54
N GLU A 101 -7.87 0.11 -12.94
CA GLU A 101 -8.11 1.51 -12.64
C GLU A 101 -7.48 2.42 -13.71
N ASP A 102 -8.01 3.63 -13.87
CA ASP A 102 -7.30 4.73 -14.54
C ASP A 102 -6.53 5.58 -13.52
N GLU A 103 -5.71 6.52 -14.00
CA GLU A 103 -4.91 7.42 -13.14
C GLU A 103 -5.77 8.26 -12.16
N GLY A 104 -7.08 8.36 -12.41
CA GLY A 104 -8.06 9.02 -11.55
C GLY A 104 -8.75 8.08 -10.54
N GLY A 105 -8.44 6.78 -10.56
CA GLY A 105 -9.02 5.75 -9.71
C GLY A 105 -10.44 5.30 -10.13
N ALA A 106 -10.87 5.61 -11.35
CA ALA A 106 -12.13 5.12 -11.90
C ALA A 106 -11.94 3.75 -12.59
N PRO A 107 -13.00 2.92 -12.71
CA PRO A 107 -12.93 1.67 -13.43
C PRO A 107 -12.57 1.90 -14.91
N ALA A 108 -11.40 1.42 -15.30
CA ALA A 108 -10.95 1.28 -16.68
C ALA A 108 -11.12 -0.16 -17.13
N HIS A 109 -11.44 -0.36 -18.41
CA HIS A 109 -11.58 -1.71 -18.96
C HIS A 109 -10.45 -1.98 -19.93
N ALA A 110 -9.65 -3.00 -19.66
CA ALA A 110 -8.75 -3.55 -20.66
C ALA A 110 -9.53 -4.49 -21.56
N GLY A 111 -9.55 -4.21 -22.87
CA GLY A 111 -10.06 -5.15 -23.86
C GLY A 111 -9.27 -6.45 -23.81
N ALA A 112 -9.96 -7.58 -23.79
CA ALA A 112 -9.35 -8.90 -23.71
C ALA A 112 -8.28 -9.14 -24.79
N ASP A 113 -8.48 -8.59 -25.99
CA ASP A 113 -7.59 -8.80 -27.14
C ASP A 113 -6.22 -8.11 -27.00
N ASP A 114 -6.21 -6.89 -26.43
CA ASP A 114 -5.00 -6.08 -26.31
C ASP A 114 -4.08 -6.62 -25.20
N LEU A 115 -4.66 -6.95 -24.05
CA LEU A 115 -3.92 -7.54 -22.93
C LEU A 115 -3.43 -8.95 -23.26
N ALA A 116 -4.27 -9.78 -23.88
CA ALA A 116 -3.86 -11.14 -24.24
C ALA A 116 -2.76 -11.15 -25.29
N GLY A 117 -2.83 -10.24 -26.28
CA GLY A 117 -1.75 -10.04 -27.24
C GLY A 117 -0.44 -9.60 -26.58
N PHE A 118 -0.51 -8.71 -25.59
CA PHE A 118 0.64 -8.28 -24.82
C PHE A 118 1.25 -9.42 -23.98
N LEU A 119 0.44 -10.10 -23.15
CA LEU A 119 0.88 -11.18 -22.27
C LEU A 119 1.45 -12.37 -23.05
N GLY A 120 0.83 -12.74 -24.18
CA GLY A 120 1.30 -13.84 -25.03
C GLY A 120 2.67 -13.61 -25.69
N ARG A 121 3.20 -12.38 -25.66
CA ARG A 121 4.56 -12.05 -26.16
C ARG A 121 5.62 -12.01 -25.07
N GLN A 122 5.24 -12.18 -23.81
CA GLN A 122 6.17 -12.02 -22.69
C GLN A 122 7.06 -13.25 -22.55
N GLU A 123 8.37 -13.03 -22.58
CA GLU A 123 9.34 -14.09 -22.34
C GLU A 123 9.32 -14.50 -20.86
N GLY A 124 9.25 -15.82 -20.61
CA GLY A 124 9.28 -16.37 -19.27
C GLY A 124 7.91 -16.53 -18.61
N LEU A 125 6.85 -15.88 -19.12
CA LEU A 125 5.50 -16.06 -18.62
C LEU A 125 4.98 -17.46 -18.95
N VAL A 126 4.61 -18.23 -17.92
CA VAL A 126 4.11 -19.60 -18.06
C VAL A 126 2.62 -19.68 -17.78
N LEU A 127 2.17 -19.00 -16.72
CA LEU A 127 0.80 -19.09 -16.24
C LEU A 127 0.15 -17.71 -16.17
N VAL A 128 -1.05 -17.59 -16.71
CA VAL A 128 -1.98 -16.50 -16.42
C VAL A 128 -3.15 -17.04 -15.60
N PHE A 129 -3.37 -16.52 -14.40
CA PHE A 129 -4.51 -16.87 -13.55
C PHE A 129 -5.47 -15.68 -13.50
N LEU A 130 -6.59 -15.78 -14.21
CA LEU A 130 -7.67 -14.80 -14.20
C LEU A 130 -8.72 -15.17 -13.15
N ASN A 131 -8.50 -14.74 -11.91
CA ASN A 131 -9.40 -14.98 -10.79
C ASN A 131 -10.44 -13.84 -10.67
N GLY A 132 -11.27 -13.70 -11.70
CA GLY A 132 -12.39 -12.75 -11.77
C GLY A 132 -13.61 -13.41 -12.41
N CYS A 133 -14.77 -12.76 -12.43
CA CYS A 133 -16.01 -13.32 -12.99
C CYS A 133 -15.93 -13.53 -14.52
N SER A 134 -16.44 -14.67 -15.02
CA SER A 134 -16.67 -14.96 -16.44
C SER A 134 -15.53 -14.60 -17.41
N THR A 135 -14.34 -15.16 -17.18
CA THR A 135 -13.12 -14.87 -17.96
C THR A 135 -12.83 -15.84 -19.11
N LEU A 136 -13.66 -16.88 -19.32
CA LEU A 136 -13.41 -17.95 -20.31
C LEU A 136 -13.18 -17.46 -21.75
N ALA A 137 -13.89 -16.42 -22.19
CA ALA A 137 -13.75 -15.91 -23.56
C ALA A 137 -12.36 -15.32 -23.85
N GLN A 138 -11.58 -14.97 -22.82
CA GLN A 138 -10.21 -14.45 -22.93
C GLN A 138 -9.17 -15.57 -23.13
N VAL A 139 -9.51 -16.80 -22.74
CA VAL A 139 -8.60 -17.96 -22.75
C VAL A 139 -8.08 -18.24 -24.16
N ARG A 140 -8.95 -18.27 -25.17
CA ARG A 140 -8.55 -18.59 -26.55
C ARG A 140 -7.43 -17.69 -27.06
N ARG A 141 -7.50 -16.39 -26.76
CA ARG A 141 -6.52 -15.40 -27.20
C ARG A 141 -5.23 -15.50 -26.40
N LEU A 142 -5.32 -15.67 -25.09
CA LEU A 142 -4.14 -15.86 -24.22
C LEU A 142 -3.36 -17.11 -24.60
N ARG A 143 -4.05 -18.20 -24.94
CA ARG A 143 -3.44 -19.49 -25.30
C ARG A 143 -2.70 -19.49 -26.65
N GLU A 144 -2.79 -18.41 -27.43
CA GLU A 144 -1.93 -18.23 -28.60
C GLU A 144 -0.45 -17.99 -28.25
N GLY A 145 -0.15 -17.56 -27.01
CA GLY A 145 1.22 -17.28 -26.58
C GLY A 145 1.53 -17.62 -25.11
N VAL A 146 0.51 -17.83 -24.27
CA VAL A 146 0.65 -18.21 -22.86
C VAL A 146 0.48 -19.73 -22.70
N PRO A 147 1.47 -20.45 -22.13
CA PRO A 147 1.42 -21.91 -22.00
C PRO A 147 0.31 -22.49 -21.13
N ALA A 148 -0.17 -21.73 -20.15
CA ALA A 148 -1.27 -22.14 -19.28
C ALA A 148 -2.12 -20.95 -18.83
N VAL A 149 -3.43 -21.14 -18.81
CA VAL A 149 -4.41 -20.15 -18.34
C VAL A 149 -5.38 -20.83 -17.38
N ILE A 150 -5.53 -20.25 -16.19
CA ILE A 150 -6.65 -20.55 -15.28
C ILE A 150 -7.68 -19.44 -15.44
N ALA A 151 -8.92 -19.80 -15.71
CA ALA A 151 -10.02 -18.87 -15.94
C ALA A 151 -11.32 -19.40 -15.34
N THR A 152 -12.35 -18.57 -15.41
CA THR A 152 -13.68 -18.82 -14.86
C THR A 152 -14.76 -18.80 -15.92
N THR A 153 -15.79 -19.62 -15.78
CA THR A 153 -16.98 -19.64 -16.66
C THR A 153 -18.04 -18.66 -16.18
N ASP A 154 -18.23 -18.57 -14.88
CA ASP A 154 -19.35 -17.87 -14.24
C ASP A 154 -18.89 -16.78 -13.29
N ALA A 155 -19.85 -16.05 -12.72
CA ALA A 155 -19.59 -15.16 -11.60
C ALA A 155 -19.22 -16.00 -10.37
N ILE A 156 -18.05 -15.75 -9.81
CA ILE A 156 -17.49 -16.53 -8.70
C ILE A 156 -17.69 -15.83 -7.35
N ASP A 157 -17.82 -16.62 -6.29
CA ASP A 157 -17.85 -16.11 -4.91
C ASP A 157 -16.44 -15.70 -4.45
N ASP A 158 -16.33 -14.53 -3.82
CA ASP A 158 -15.06 -13.95 -3.39
C ASP A 158 -14.30 -14.84 -2.38
N ALA A 159 -15.01 -15.51 -1.47
CA ALA A 159 -14.38 -16.36 -0.45
C ALA A 159 -13.91 -17.68 -1.08
N ALA A 160 -14.68 -18.22 -2.02
CA ALA A 160 -14.30 -19.38 -2.81
C ALA A 160 -13.05 -19.08 -3.68
N ALA A 161 -13.01 -17.90 -4.31
CA ALA A 161 -11.89 -17.42 -5.11
C ALA A 161 -10.60 -17.32 -4.29
N ALA A 162 -10.67 -16.68 -3.11
CA ALA A 162 -9.53 -16.53 -2.20
C ALA A 162 -9.01 -17.87 -1.67
N GLU A 163 -9.91 -18.81 -1.31
CA GLU A 163 -9.53 -20.15 -0.84
C GLU A 163 -8.86 -20.95 -1.96
N LEU A 164 -9.43 -20.94 -3.18
CA LEU A 164 -8.84 -21.65 -4.33
C LEU A 164 -7.42 -21.16 -4.61
N ALA A 165 -7.25 -19.84 -4.73
CA ALA A 165 -5.95 -19.24 -4.99
C ALA A 165 -4.94 -19.59 -3.89
N GLY A 166 -5.32 -19.46 -2.62
CA GLY A 166 -4.47 -19.82 -1.48
C GLY A 166 -4.02 -21.29 -1.52
N ARG A 167 -4.93 -22.21 -1.83
CA ARG A 167 -4.64 -23.66 -1.94
C ARG A 167 -3.78 -23.98 -3.16
N PHE A 168 -4.06 -23.34 -4.29
CA PHE A 168 -3.31 -23.50 -5.52
C PHE A 168 -1.85 -23.14 -5.32
N TYR A 169 -1.55 -21.94 -4.79
CA TYR A 169 -0.17 -21.53 -4.54
C TYR A 169 0.51 -22.38 -3.47
N ALA A 170 -0.22 -22.87 -2.44
CA ALA A 170 0.33 -23.82 -1.48
C ALA A 170 0.76 -25.13 -2.17
N GLY A 171 -0.05 -25.63 -3.10
CA GLY A 171 0.27 -26.79 -3.93
C GLY A 171 1.47 -26.55 -4.84
N LEU A 172 1.52 -25.39 -5.50
CA LEU A 172 2.55 -25.03 -6.48
C LEU A 172 3.96 -25.00 -5.90
N ARG A 173 4.10 -24.84 -4.58
CA ARG A 173 5.38 -24.97 -3.85
C ARG A 173 6.02 -26.35 -3.99
N THR A 174 5.21 -27.40 -4.20
CA THR A 174 5.67 -28.79 -4.10
C THR A 174 5.14 -29.71 -5.20
N LYS A 175 4.17 -29.26 -6.00
CA LYS A 175 3.46 -30.07 -7.00
C LYS A 175 3.60 -29.45 -8.38
N SER A 176 3.25 -30.22 -9.41
CA SER A 176 3.12 -29.67 -10.76
C SER A 176 1.92 -28.73 -10.84
N LEU A 177 1.89 -27.89 -11.86
CA LEU A 177 0.78 -26.98 -12.16
C LEU A 177 -0.58 -27.67 -12.11
N GLU A 178 -0.73 -28.75 -12.90
CA GLU A 178 -1.97 -29.50 -12.99
C GLU A 178 -2.37 -30.10 -11.64
N ARG A 179 -1.41 -30.69 -10.91
CA ARG A 179 -1.71 -31.32 -9.62
C ARG A 179 -2.05 -30.29 -8.55
N ALA A 180 -1.36 -29.14 -8.54
CA ALA A 180 -1.66 -28.04 -7.63
C ALA A 180 -3.07 -27.49 -7.85
N PHE A 181 -3.49 -27.35 -9.12
CA PHE A 181 -4.83 -26.90 -9.48
C PHE A 181 -5.90 -27.92 -9.08
N VAL A 182 -5.75 -29.18 -9.48
CA VAL A 182 -6.71 -30.25 -9.16
C VAL A 182 -6.88 -30.42 -7.64
N ASP A 183 -5.78 -30.40 -6.87
CA ASP A 183 -5.86 -30.50 -5.41
C ASP A 183 -6.57 -29.31 -4.76
N ALA A 184 -6.42 -28.10 -5.32
CA ALA A 184 -7.12 -26.91 -4.86
C ALA A 184 -8.62 -27.01 -5.14
N GLU A 185 -9.00 -27.46 -6.34
CA GLU A 185 -10.40 -27.71 -6.70
C GLU A 185 -11.04 -28.79 -5.82
N ASP A 186 -10.39 -29.94 -5.66
CA ASP A 186 -10.90 -31.06 -4.88
C ASP A 186 -11.14 -30.65 -3.42
N PHE A 187 -10.23 -29.85 -2.86
CA PHE A 187 -10.40 -29.28 -1.53
C PHE A 187 -11.63 -28.36 -1.44
N LEU A 188 -11.77 -27.44 -2.39
CA LEU A 188 -12.89 -26.49 -2.38
C LEU A 188 -14.22 -27.20 -2.63
N LYS A 189 -14.28 -28.13 -3.59
CA LYS A 189 -15.42 -29.02 -3.83
C LYS A 189 -15.80 -29.76 -2.55
N SER A 190 -14.83 -30.31 -1.82
CA SER A 190 -15.09 -30.96 -0.53
C SER A 190 -15.64 -30.00 0.53
N LYS A 191 -15.12 -28.77 0.62
CA LYS A 191 -15.58 -27.73 1.57
C LYS A 191 -17.03 -27.32 1.28
N LEU A 192 -17.39 -27.26 -0.01
CA LEU A 192 -18.72 -26.93 -0.50
C LEU A 192 -19.65 -28.14 -0.65
N GLN A 193 -19.27 -29.31 -0.12
CA GLN A 193 -20.04 -30.56 -0.22
C GLN A 193 -20.39 -30.98 -1.67
N GLY A 194 -19.57 -30.56 -2.62
CA GLY A 194 -19.77 -30.81 -4.06
C GLY A 194 -20.80 -29.91 -4.71
N ASP A 195 -21.33 -28.89 -4.03
CA ASP A 195 -22.31 -27.94 -4.59
C ASP A 195 -21.60 -26.75 -5.27
N PRO A 196 -21.64 -26.65 -6.62
CA PRO A 196 -20.97 -25.58 -7.35
C PRO A 196 -21.58 -24.20 -7.08
N ARG A 197 -22.83 -24.15 -6.61
CA ARG A 197 -23.51 -22.89 -6.28
C ARG A 197 -22.84 -22.14 -5.13
N GLY A 198 -22.19 -22.87 -4.22
CA GLY A 198 -21.40 -22.26 -3.14
C GLY A 198 -20.09 -21.63 -3.61
N ALA A 199 -19.72 -21.82 -4.88
CA ALA A 199 -18.56 -21.23 -5.52
C ALA A 199 -18.92 -20.09 -6.49
N THR A 200 -20.22 -19.81 -6.70
CA THR A 200 -20.73 -18.79 -7.63
C THR A 200 -21.54 -17.71 -6.92
N ARG A 201 -21.49 -16.47 -7.41
CA ARG A 201 -22.25 -15.34 -6.86
C ARG A 201 -23.64 -15.28 -7.50
N GLU A 202 -24.70 -15.41 -6.68
CA GLU A 202 -26.15 -15.37 -7.00
C GLU A 202 -26.53 -15.29 -8.50
N LEU A 203 -26.87 -16.44 -9.09
CA LEU A 203 -27.91 -16.49 -10.12
C LEU A 203 -29.19 -16.91 -9.40
N GLU A 204 -30.17 -16.02 -9.30
CA GLU A 204 -31.56 -16.44 -9.09
C GLU A 204 -31.86 -17.48 -10.18
N PRO A 205 -32.14 -18.75 -9.83
CA PRO A 205 -32.34 -19.77 -10.85
C PRO A 205 -33.66 -19.47 -11.55
N GLU A 206 -33.61 -18.98 -12.79
CA GLU A 206 -34.82 -18.86 -13.60
C GLU A 206 -35.45 -20.26 -13.86
N ARG A 207 -34.70 -21.36 -13.66
CA ARG A 207 -35.17 -22.76 -13.78
C ARG A 207 -34.40 -23.73 -12.85
N GLU A 208 -35.12 -24.62 -12.16
CA GLU A 208 -34.58 -25.67 -11.26
C GLU A 208 -33.76 -26.77 -11.99
N ASP A 209 -33.73 -26.78 -13.33
CA ASP A 209 -33.23 -27.90 -14.13
C ASP A 209 -31.78 -27.72 -14.64
N GLU A 210 -31.18 -26.54 -14.49
CA GLU A 210 -29.81 -26.27 -14.91
C GLU A 210 -28.83 -26.60 -13.77
N ARG A 211 -28.13 -27.75 -13.88
CA ARG A 211 -27.05 -28.07 -12.95
C ARG A 211 -25.95 -27.03 -13.10
N ALA A 212 -25.70 -26.24 -12.05
CA ALA A 212 -24.54 -25.37 -11.99
C ALA A 212 -23.26 -26.20 -12.23
N GLU A 213 -22.45 -25.81 -13.20
CA GLU A 213 -21.15 -26.42 -13.47
C GLU A 213 -20.07 -25.81 -12.56
N TRP A 214 -18.93 -26.48 -12.43
CA TRP A 214 -17.83 -25.99 -11.61
C TRP A 214 -17.14 -24.80 -12.31
N PRO A 215 -16.96 -23.65 -11.64
CA PRO A 215 -16.70 -22.42 -12.37
C PRO A 215 -15.24 -22.19 -12.76
N TRP A 216 -14.26 -22.93 -12.24
CA TRP A 216 -12.84 -22.79 -12.63
C TRP A 216 -12.39 -23.84 -13.65
N LEU A 217 -11.53 -23.41 -14.57
CA LEU A 217 -10.95 -24.25 -15.61
C LEU A 217 -9.46 -23.95 -15.76
N LEU A 218 -8.66 -25.01 -15.97
CA LEU A 218 -7.26 -24.91 -16.37
C LEU A 218 -7.13 -25.34 -17.84
N ASP A 219 -6.81 -24.40 -18.71
CA ASP A 219 -6.39 -24.67 -20.09
C ASP A 219 -4.86 -24.61 -20.15
N CYS A 220 -4.22 -25.74 -20.44
CA CYS A 220 -2.77 -25.89 -20.36
C CYS A 220 -2.25 -26.82 -21.45
N ASP A 221 -1.12 -26.46 -22.06
CA ASP A 221 -0.44 -27.33 -23.01
C ASP A 221 0.11 -28.57 -22.31
N ASP A 222 0.11 -29.71 -22.99
CA ASP A 222 0.59 -30.97 -22.42
C ASP A 222 2.05 -30.90 -21.94
N ALA A 223 2.88 -30.08 -22.60
CA ALA A 223 4.26 -29.84 -22.20
C ALA A 223 4.40 -29.11 -20.85
N HIS A 224 3.37 -28.36 -20.42
CA HIS A 224 3.41 -27.50 -19.24
C HIS A 224 2.52 -28.00 -18.08
N ARG A 225 1.73 -29.06 -18.28
CA ARG A 225 1.00 -29.73 -17.16
C ARG A 225 1.92 -30.12 -16.00
N GLY A 226 3.12 -30.58 -16.34
CA GLY A 226 4.18 -30.97 -15.40
C GLY A 226 5.04 -29.82 -14.88
N TRP A 227 4.81 -28.58 -15.34
CA TRP A 227 5.59 -27.42 -14.93
C TRP A 227 5.51 -27.19 -13.42
N ARG A 228 6.60 -26.69 -12.85
CA ARG A 228 6.76 -26.39 -11.43
C ARG A 228 7.41 -25.02 -11.30
N LEU A 229 6.97 -24.26 -10.31
CA LEU A 229 7.59 -22.97 -9.98
C LEU A 229 9.07 -23.19 -9.69
N ARG A 230 9.95 -22.45 -10.38
CA ARG A 230 11.40 -22.63 -10.22
C ARG A 230 11.79 -22.42 -8.77
N THR A 231 12.65 -23.30 -8.25
CA THR A 231 13.28 -23.08 -6.95
C THR A 231 14.78 -22.89 -7.20
N PRO A 232 15.38 -21.74 -6.84
CA PRO A 232 16.83 -21.59 -6.92
C PRO A 232 17.48 -22.66 -6.06
N VAL A 233 18.40 -23.44 -6.63
CA VAL A 233 19.19 -24.41 -5.87
C VAL A 233 20.38 -23.66 -5.28
N PRO A 234 20.54 -23.56 -3.95
CA PRO A 234 21.70 -22.91 -3.37
C PRO A 234 22.96 -23.66 -3.82
N ARG A 235 23.87 -22.98 -4.53
CA ARG A 235 25.19 -23.55 -4.80
C ARG A 235 25.90 -23.75 -3.45
N LEU A 236 26.09 -25.01 -3.06
CA LEU A 236 27.04 -25.37 -2.00
C LEU A 236 28.37 -24.70 -2.34
N ARG A 237 28.80 -23.72 -1.53
CA ARG A 237 30.13 -23.10 -1.67
C ARG A 237 31.16 -24.22 -1.65
N ALA A 238 31.80 -24.47 -2.78
CA ALA A 238 32.95 -25.37 -2.83
C ALA A 238 34.02 -24.84 -1.87
N SER A 239 34.54 -25.71 -1.00
CA SER A 239 35.72 -25.43 -0.19
C SER A 239 36.84 -24.88 -1.09
N PRO A 240 37.62 -23.90 -0.62
CA PRO A 240 38.65 -23.29 -1.45
C PRO A 240 39.73 -24.34 -1.79
N SER A 241 39.80 -24.74 -3.06
CA SER A 241 40.93 -25.49 -3.59
C SER A 241 42.19 -24.61 -3.58
N PRO A 242 43.39 -25.18 -3.38
CA PRO A 242 44.62 -24.42 -3.22
C PRO A 242 44.97 -23.63 -4.51
N ARG A 243 45.47 -22.41 -4.32
CA ARG A 243 45.84 -21.49 -5.41
C ARG A 243 46.92 -22.13 -6.31
N PRO A 244 46.80 -22.05 -7.65
CA PRO A 244 47.92 -22.36 -8.53
C PRO A 244 48.93 -21.20 -8.56
N PRO A 245 50.22 -21.46 -8.86
CA PRO A 245 51.27 -20.47 -8.79
C PRO A 245 51.20 -19.45 -9.93
N LYS A 246 51.63 -18.22 -9.64
CA LYS A 246 51.73 -17.10 -10.59
C LYS A 246 52.50 -17.50 -11.84
N ARG A 247 51.92 -17.28 -13.02
CA ARG A 247 52.63 -17.31 -14.31
C ARG A 247 52.62 -15.94 -14.97
N GLU A 248 53.76 -15.65 -15.57
CA GLU A 248 54.25 -14.38 -16.08
C GLU A 248 53.54 -13.91 -17.35
N ARG A 249 53.56 -12.59 -17.57
CA ARG A 249 53.01 -11.92 -18.76
C ARG A 249 53.99 -12.03 -19.94
N PRO A 250 53.50 -12.14 -21.19
CA PRO A 250 54.18 -11.56 -22.34
C PRO A 250 53.33 -10.55 -23.12
N ARG A 251 54.04 -9.74 -23.92
CA ARG A 251 53.69 -8.46 -24.55
C ARG A 251 53.05 -8.61 -25.94
N TRP A 252 52.15 -7.66 -26.25
CA TRP A 252 51.82 -6.96 -27.51
C TRP A 252 52.13 -7.60 -28.88
N ILE A 253 51.10 -7.66 -29.75
CA ILE A 253 51.16 -7.26 -31.18
C ILE A 253 49.78 -6.66 -31.60
N ALA A 254 49.77 -5.47 -32.20
CA ALA A 254 48.66 -4.91 -33.01
C ALA A 254 49.02 -5.03 -34.50
N PRO A 255 48.04 -5.04 -35.44
CA PRO A 255 47.83 -3.84 -36.29
C PRO A 255 46.35 -3.60 -36.73
N ALA A 256 45.92 -2.34 -36.80
CA ALA A 256 45.63 -1.50 -38.00
C ALA A 256 44.27 -1.77 -38.72
N ILE A 257 43.28 -0.89 -38.56
CA ILE A 257 42.82 0.19 -39.47
C ILE A 257 42.29 -0.29 -40.83
N VAL A 258 40.98 -0.07 -41.08
CA VAL A 258 40.45 0.50 -42.35
C VAL A 258 39.22 1.37 -42.04
N VAL A 259 39.31 2.63 -42.46
CA VAL A 259 38.24 3.62 -42.59
C VAL A 259 37.64 3.48 -43.99
N GLY A 260 36.31 3.60 -44.12
CA GLY A 260 35.63 3.76 -45.41
C GLY A 260 34.31 4.49 -45.23
N ALA A 261 34.23 5.71 -45.75
CA ALA A 261 33.09 6.60 -45.69
C ALA A 261 32.33 6.66 -47.04
N LEU A 262 31.01 6.86 -46.91
CA LEU A 262 30.09 7.68 -47.73
C LEU A 262 29.73 7.34 -49.20
N ALA A 263 28.40 7.47 -49.42
CA ALA A 263 27.64 8.00 -50.58
C ALA A 263 26.73 6.98 -51.30
N ALA A 264 25.56 7.30 -51.88
CA ALA A 264 24.47 8.29 -51.73
C ALA A 264 23.48 7.99 -52.89
N ALA A 265 22.16 8.22 -52.68
CA ALA A 265 21.09 8.59 -53.65
C ALA A 265 19.75 7.92 -53.24
N ALA A 266 18.69 8.58 -52.74
CA ALA A 266 17.89 9.75 -53.16
C ALA A 266 16.87 9.48 -54.29
N VAL A 267 15.60 9.31 -53.93
CA VAL A 267 14.34 9.78 -54.58
C VAL A 267 13.26 9.66 -53.48
N GLY A 268 12.39 10.61 -53.10
CA GLY A 268 12.06 11.95 -53.55
C GLY A 268 10.53 12.15 -53.41
N ALA A 269 10.11 13.06 -52.51
CA ALA A 269 8.83 13.82 -52.44
C ALA A 269 7.49 13.02 -52.39
N ALA A 270 6.39 13.40 -51.72
CA ALA A 270 5.83 14.57 -51.03
C ALA A 270 4.75 14.01 -50.06
N TRP A 271 4.34 14.61 -48.93
CA TRP A 271 3.48 15.80 -48.82
C TRP A 271 3.50 16.29 -47.36
N VAL A 272 3.58 17.61 -47.19
CA VAL A 272 3.31 18.36 -45.95
C VAL A 272 1.81 18.70 -45.93
N MET A 273 1.19 18.62 -44.75
CA MET A 273 -0.09 19.18 -44.25
C MET A 273 -0.62 18.21 -43.17
N ASP A 274 -1.17 18.55 -42.01
CA ASP A 274 -1.78 19.77 -41.48
C ASP A 274 -1.86 19.53 -39.94
N LEU A 275 -1.14 20.30 -39.12
CA LEU A 275 -1.24 20.23 -37.65
C LEU A 275 -2.26 21.26 -37.19
N ASP A 276 -3.52 21.02 -37.49
CA ASP A 276 -4.64 21.67 -36.83
C ASP A 276 -5.87 20.76 -36.92
N ARG A 277 -6.51 20.53 -35.75
CA ARG A 277 -7.68 19.67 -35.48
C ARG A 277 -7.41 18.24 -34.99
N VAL A 278 -6.66 18.12 -33.90
CA VAL A 278 -7.05 17.12 -32.88
C VAL A 278 -8.17 17.77 -32.06
N ALA A 279 -9.40 17.30 -32.24
CA ALA A 279 -10.51 17.72 -31.40
C ALA A 279 -10.22 17.27 -29.97
N VAL A 280 -9.91 18.23 -29.08
CA VAL A 280 -9.88 18.00 -27.64
C VAL A 280 -11.28 17.52 -27.23
N PRO A 281 -11.44 16.30 -26.69
CA PRO A 281 -12.72 15.90 -26.13
C PRO A 281 -13.05 16.85 -24.97
N ARG A 282 -14.25 17.43 -25.00
CA ARG A 282 -14.77 18.23 -23.88
C ARG A 282 -14.77 17.36 -22.61
N PRO A 283 -14.47 17.93 -21.43
CA PRO A 283 -14.47 17.16 -20.19
C PRO A 283 -15.87 16.58 -19.98
N ALA A 284 -15.96 15.24 -20.05
CA ALA A 284 -17.10 14.53 -19.50
C ALA A 284 -17.18 14.93 -18.03
N GLN A 285 -18.40 15.24 -17.56
CA GLN A 285 -18.65 15.64 -16.19
C GLN A 285 -18.07 14.60 -15.24
N VAL A 286 -16.99 14.97 -14.54
CA VAL A 286 -16.39 14.21 -13.44
C VAL A 286 -17.53 13.93 -12.45
N ALA A 287 -17.91 12.66 -12.31
CA ALA A 287 -18.77 12.25 -11.21
C ALA A 287 -18.06 12.69 -9.93
N ARG A 288 -18.66 13.61 -9.17
CA ARG A 288 -18.06 14.09 -7.92
C ARG A 288 -17.91 12.88 -7.00
N LEU A 289 -16.68 12.44 -6.80
CA LEU A 289 -16.33 11.53 -5.70
C LEU A 289 -16.95 12.08 -4.41
N GLU A 290 -17.46 11.19 -3.55
CA GLU A 290 -18.00 11.64 -2.27
C GLU A 290 -16.95 12.45 -1.51
N PRO A 291 -17.31 13.64 -1.01
CA PRO A 291 -16.35 14.53 -0.39
C PRO A 291 -15.80 13.88 0.89
N VAL A 292 -14.48 13.89 1.03
CA VAL A 292 -13.82 13.54 2.29
C VAL A 292 -13.76 14.80 3.13
N VAL A 293 -14.77 15.00 3.98
CA VAL A 293 -14.85 16.20 4.83
C VAL A 293 -14.07 15.98 6.10
N ILE A 294 -13.09 16.84 6.37
CA ILE A 294 -12.42 16.96 7.67
C ILE A 294 -12.91 18.23 8.35
N GLU A 295 -13.49 18.10 9.53
CA GLU A 295 -13.85 19.26 10.33
C GLU A 295 -12.58 19.84 10.96
N MET A 296 -12.17 21.03 10.52
CA MET A 296 -10.96 21.69 10.99
C MET A 296 -11.30 22.77 12.02
N LYS A 297 -10.59 22.76 13.16
CA LYS A 297 -10.66 23.80 14.19
C LYS A 297 -9.44 24.70 14.13
N LYS A 298 -9.67 25.99 14.41
CA LYS A 298 -8.59 26.97 14.50
C LYS A 298 -7.92 26.88 15.86
N ILE A 299 -6.62 26.63 15.85
CA ILE A 299 -5.78 26.71 17.03
C ILE A 299 -5.12 28.10 17.05
N PRO A 300 -5.32 28.90 18.11
CA PRO A 300 -4.70 30.21 18.21
C PRO A 300 -3.18 30.07 18.35
N LYS A 301 -2.46 31.12 17.95
CA LYS A 301 -1.01 31.17 18.14
C LYS A 301 -0.67 31.06 19.63
N GLY A 302 0.48 30.50 19.94
CA GLY A 302 1.02 30.52 21.29
C GLY A 302 2.49 30.18 21.31
N SER A 303 2.99 29.84 22.49
CA SER A 303 4.42 29.68 22.70
C SER A 303 4.73 28.38 23.40
N VAL A 304 5.62 27.59 22.82
CA VAL A 304 6.13 26.34 23.38
C VAL A 304 7.52 26.56 23.93
N ARG A 305 7.80 25.99 25.10
CA ARG A 305 9.16 25.97 25.65
C ARG A 305 9.82 24.66 25.28
N VAL A 306 10.87 24.71 24.49
CA VAL A 306 11.67 23.57 24.04
C VAL A 306 12.93 23.50 24.89
N CYS A 307 13.11 22.40 25.62
CA CYS A 307 14.27 22.17 26.48
C CYS A 307 15.04 20.96 25.95
N PRO A 308 16.27 21.14 25.41
CA PRO A 308 17.10 20.02 24.94
C PRO A 308 17.46 19.05 26.07
N ASP A 309 17.68 19.60 27.28
CA ASP A 309 17.79 18.87 28.54
C ASP A 309 16.75 19.44 29.52
N PRO A 310 15.69 18.71 29.87
CA PRO A 310 14.66 19.17 30.80
C PRO A 310 15.09 19.10 32.27
N SER A 311 16.21 18.45 32.58
CA SER A 311 16.83 18.51 33.89
C SER A 311 17.60 19.82 34.10
N ASP A 312 17.90 20.54 33.00
CA ASP A 312 18.51 21.87 32.99
C ASP A 312 17.62 22.91 32.31
N SER A 313 16.73 23.52 33.09
CA SER A 313 15.82 24.58 32.62
C SER A 313 16.52 25.83 32.05
N ALA A 314 17.85 25.96 32.22
CA ALA A 314 18.61 27.10 31.71
C ALA A 314 18.85 27.05 30.20
N ASP A 315 18.76 25.87 29.56
CA ASP A 315 18.95 25.70 28.10
C ASP A 315 17.63 25.65 27.31
N CYS A 316 16.52 26.02 27.95
CA CYS A 316 15.21 26.05 27.30
C CYS A 316 15.05 27.29 26.40
N THR A 317 14.58 27.07 25.17
CA THR A 317 14.21 28.14 24.22
C THR A 317 12.69 28.26 24.11
N GLN A 318 12.17 29.49 24.07
CA GLN A 318 10.76 29.74 23.75
C GLN A 318 10.60 29.84 22.23
N VAL A 319 9.76 28.98 21.66
CA VAL A 319 9.40 28.93 20.24
C VAL A 319 7.97 29.42 20.11
N GLU A 320 7.74 30.37 19.20
CA GLU A 320 6.41 30.88 18.90
C GLU A 320 5.78 30.04 17.79
N GLU A 321 4.66 29.39 18.10
CA GLU A 321 3.88 28.61 17.15
C GLU A 321 2.78 29.50 16.55
N PRO A 322 2.71 29.65 15.21
CA PRO A 322 1.66 30.41 14.57
C PRO A 322 0.28 29.76 14.77
N SER A 323 -0.77 30.50 14.44
CA SER A 323 -2.11 29.89 14.38
C SER A 323 -2.17 28.91 13.21
N PHE A 324 -2.83 27.78 13.41
CA PHE A 324 -3.01 26.74 12.40
C PHE A 324 -4.41 26.12 12.51
N CYS A 325 -4.74 25.28 11.54
CA CYS A 325 -5.96 24.49 11.52
C CYS A 325 -5.64 23.04 11.86
N LEU A 326 -6.47 22.40 12.69
CA LEU A 326 -6.30 21.00 13.09
C LEU A 326 -7.63 20.26 13.00
N GLY A 327 -7.62 19.01 12.52
CA GLY A 327 -8.79 18.15 12.51
C GLY A 327 -9.36 17.97 13.92
N SER A 328 -10.68 18.12 14.08
CA SER A 328 -11.36 17.94 15.36
C SER A 328 -11.20 16.52 15.90
N THR A 329 -11.04 15.54 15.01
CA THR A 329 -10.81 14.13 15.30
C THR A 329 -9.64 13.56 14.49
N GLU A 330 -9.24 12.32 14.77
CA GLU A 330 -8.39 11.54 13.87
C GLU A 330 -9.06 11.31 12.51
N LEU A 331 -8.25 11.01 11.51
CA LEU A 331 -8.72 10.58 10.20
C LEU A 331 -9.40 9.21 10.36
N THR A 332 -10.65 9.09 9.92
CA THR A 332 -11.40 7.84 10.10
C THR A 332 -11.05 6.78 9.07
N GLN A 333 -11.35 5.52 9.36
CA GLN A 333 -11.24 4.40 8.43
C GLN A 333 -12.05 4.65 7.16
N GLY A 334 -13.26 5.20 7.28
CA GLY A 334 -14.11 5.54 6.13
C GLY A 334 -13.54 6.71 5.31
N GLN A 335 -12.95 7.72 5.95
CA GLN A 335 -12.26 8.82 5.27
C GLN A 335 -11.00 8.31 4.54
N TRP A 336 -10.19 7.50 5.21
CA TRP A 336 -9.03 6.85 4.61
C TRP A 336 -9.41 5.98 3.41
N GLU A 337 -10.43 5.14 3.57
CA GLU A 337 -10.92 4.27 2.52
C GLU A 337 -11.45 5.07 1.33
N ARG A 338 -12.11 6.20 1.56
CA ARG A 338 -12.44 7.12 0.46
C ARG A 338 -11.17 7.63 -0.23
N LEU A 339 -10.07 7.92 0.48
CA LEU A 339 -8.81 8.43 -0.07
C LEU A 339 -7.97 7.38 -0.84
N PHE A 340 -7.91 6.15 -0.32
CA PHE A 340 -7.02 5.09 -0.82
C PHE A 340 -7.76 3.90 -1.46
N GLY A 341 -9.08 3.79 -1.32
CA GLY A 341 -9.88 2.65 -1.79
C GLY A 341 -9.75 1.37 -0.93
N VAL A 342 -8.78 1.36 -0.01
CA VAL A 342 -8.46 0.24 0.89
C VAL A 342 -8.49 0.71 2.33
N ASN A 343 -8.90 -0.15 3.25
CA ASN A 343 -8.78 0.09 4.69
C ASN A 343 -7.60 -0.73 5.26
N PRO A 344 -6.51 -0.08 5.72
CA PRO A 344 -5.33 -0.74 6.26
C PRO A 344 -5.55 -1.24 7.69
N SER A 345 -6.63 -0.82 8.36
CA SER A 345 -6.86 -1.05 9.78
C SER A 345 -6.80 -2.52 10.17
N TRP A 346 -6.20 -2.73 11.33
CA TRP A 346 -5.99 -4.02 11.92
C TRP A 346 -7.31 -4.53 12.50
N SER A 347 -7.92 -5.51 11.82
CA SER A 347 -9.22 -6.07 12.22
C SER A 347 -9.38 -6.40 13.71
N PRO A 348 -8.35 -6.89 14.43
CA PRO A 348 -8.44 -7.05 15.87
C PRO A 348 -8.64 -5.73 16.65
N ALA A 349 -8.12 -4.58 16.22
CA ALA A 349 -8.40 -3.28 16.86
C ALA A 349 -9.86 -2.85 16.65
N GLY A 350 -10.41 -3.11 15.46
CA GLY A 350 -11.80 -2.84 15.09
C GLY A 350 -11.91 -2.40 13.63
N ILE A 351 -13.06 -2.66 12.99
CA ILE A 351 -13.36 -2.20 11.63
C ILE A 351 -14.70 -1.45 11.65
N GLY A 352 -14.71 -0.23 11.12
CA GLY A 352 -15.91 0.60 11.00
C GLY A 352 -15.58 2.02 10.53
N ASP A 353 -16.47 2.62 9.74
CA ASP A 353 -16.21 3.88 9.02
C ASP A 353 -15.88 5.07 9.92
N ASP A 354 -16.42 5.07 11.14
CA ASP A 354 -16.25 6.12 12.14
C ASP A 354 -15.12 5.82 13.14
N LEU A 355 -14.44 4.68 13.03
CA LEU A 355 -13.24 4.40 13.83
C LEU A 355 -12.04 5.15 13.26
N PRO A 356 -11.03 5.52 14.06
CA PRO A 356 -9.80 6.07 13.53
C PRO A 356 -9.10 5.03 12.63
N VAL A 357 -8.47 5.50 11.56
CA VAL A 357 -7.59 4.65 10.76
C VAL A 357 -6.38 4.26 11.58
N ASP A 358 -5.97 3.00 11.48
CA ASP A 358 -4.81 2.45 12.18
C ASP A 358 -3.94 1.58 11.24
N ASN A 359 -2.83 1.06 11.75
CA ASN A 359 -1.93 0.17 11.00
C ASN A 359 -1.43 0.82 9.70
N ILE A 360 -1.12 2.11 9.81
CA ILE A 360 -0.53 2.94 8.77
C ILE A 360 0.91 3.30 9.12
N THR A 361 1.75 3.31 8.11
CA THR A 361 3.12 3.81 8.21
C THR A 361 3.13 5.34 8.18
N TRP A 362 4.22 5.95 8.65
CA TRP A 362 4.38 7.40 8.58
C TRP A 362 4.37 7.89 7.12
N ASP A 363 5.03 7.17 6.20
CA ASP A 363 5.03 7.47 4.77
C ASP A 363 3.60 7.54 4.20
N GLN A 364 2.76 6.56 4.55
CA GLN A 364 1.37 6.53 4.10
C GLN A 364 0.52 7.67 4.70
N ALA A 365 0.84 8.13 5.92
CA ALA A 365 0.18 9.27 6.53
C ALA A 365 0.49 10.58 5.79
N LEU A 366 1.73 10.77 5.33
CA LEU A 366 2.09 11.90 4.47
C LEU A 366 1.35 11.85 3.12
N GLU A 367 1.31 10.67 2.50
CA GLU A 367 0.57 10.46 1.24
C GLU A 367 -0.93 10.72 1.42
N ALA A 368 -1.51 10.39 2.57
CA ALA A 368 -2.93 10.65 2.86
C ALA A 368 -3.22 12.16 2.87
N ALA A 369 -2.33 12.94 3.49
CA ALA A 369 -2.43 14.39 3.54
C ALA A 369 -2.34 15.02 2.13
N ASP A 370 -1.37 14.60 1.32
CA ASP A 370 -1.21 15.11 -0.04
C ASP A 370 -2.36 14.66 -0.97
N ARG A 371 -2.87 13.44 -0.83
CA ARG A 371 -4.04 12.95 -1.59
C ARG A 371 -5.29 13.75 -1.28
N LEU A 372 -5.56 14.02 0.00
CA LEU A 372 -6.70 14.86 0.38
C LEU A 372 -6.53 16.30 -0.15
N SER A 373 -5.32 16.84 -0.07
CA SER A 373 -4.99 18.16 -0.63
C SER A 373 -5.33 18.23 -2.11
N ALA A 374 -4.88 17.25 -2.89
CA ALA A 374 -5.16 17.18 -4.33
C ALA A 374 -6.67 17.09 -4.64
N ARG A 375 -7.44 16.34 -3.84
CA ARG A 375 -8.91 16.24 -4.01
C ARG A 375 -9.64 17.56 -3.79
N GLU A 376 -9.09 18.41 -2.92
CA GLU A 376 -9.64 19.74 -2.67
C GLU A 376 -9.00 20.83 -3.56
N GLY A 377 -8.15 20.45 -4.52
CA GLY A 377 -7.45 21.40 -5.39
C GLY A 377 -6.38 22.24 -4.68
N ARG A 378 -5.85 21.75 -3.56
CA ARG A 378 -4.77 22.37 -2.78
C ARG A 378 -3.41 21.86 -3.24
N THR A 379 -2.37 22.62 -2.93
CA THR A 379 -0.97 22.23 -3.16
C THR A 379 -0.54 21.15 -2.18
N ALA A 380 0.28 20.20 -2.64
CA ALA A 380 0.91 19.20 -1.76
C ALA A 380 1.86 19.88 -0.76
N CYS A 381 1.98 19.30 0.43
CA CYS A 381 2.90 19.77 1.46
C CYS A 381 4.16 18.92 1.56
N TYR A 382 4.18 17.74 0.94
CA TYR A 382 5.34 16.85 0.96
C TYR A 382 5.83 16.48 -0.43
N HIS A 383 7.12 16.14 -0.51
CA HIS A 383 7.73 15.55 -1.71
C HIS A 383 8.87 14.62 -1.31
N ARG A 384 9.11 13.60 -2.14
CA ARG A 384 10.14 12.59 -1.89
C ARG A 384 11.45 13.01 -2.55
N THR A 385 12.51 13.08 -1.74
CA THR A 385 13.89 13.36 -2.20
C THR A 385 14.78 12.13 -2.05
N ALA A 386 16.00 12.19 -2.60
CA ALA A 386 17.01 11.15 -2.39
C ALA A 386 17.41 10.93 -0.92
N ARG A 387 17.08 11.89 -0.02
CA ARG A 387 17.35 11.82 1.42
C ARG A 387 16.10 11.47 2.25
N GLY A 388 14.99 11.14 1.60
CA GLY A 388 13.68 10.92 2.24
C GLY A 388 12.71 12.05 1.97
N TRP A 389 11.65 12.13 2.78
CA TRP A 389 10.61 13.15 2.65
C TRP A 389 11.11 14.53 3.05
N SER A 390 10.58 15.55 2.37
CA SER A 390 10.83 16.96 2.64
C SER A 390 9.52 17.72 2.50
N THR A 391 9.42 18.87 3.17
CA THR A 391 8.27 19.76 3.07
C THR A 391 8.39 20.69 1.86
N ILE A 392 7.25 21.14 1.35
CA ILE A 392 7.14 22.18 0.33
C ILE A 392 6.80 23.49 1.03
N GLU A 393 7.68 24.50 0.90
CA GLU A 393 7.44 25.82 1.49
C GLU A 393 6.22 26.50 0.86
N GLY A 394 5.35 27.07 1.70
CA GLY A 394 4.17 27.82 1.26
C GLY A 394 3.04 26.95 0.71
N CYS A 395 3.01 25.65 1.02
CA CYS A 395 1.87 24.81 0.71
C CYS A 395 0.61 25.28 1.45
N ASP A 396 -0.55 25.09 0.84
CA ASP A 396 -1.88 25.37 1.41
C ASP A 396 -2.70 24.09 1.61
N GLY A 397 -2.06 22.92 1.45
CA GLY A 397 -2.61 21.60 1.64
C GLY A 397 -2.62 21.12 3.08
N TYR A 398 -3.16 19.93 3.26
CA TYR A 398 -3.09 19.17 4.50
C TYR A 398 -1.67 18.64 4.73
N ARG A 399 -1.32 18.53 6.02
CA ARG A 399 -0.07 17.96 6.50
C ARG A 399 -0.30 17.27 7.84
N LEU A 400 0.68 16.53 8.33
CA LEU A 400 0.70 16.15 9.74
C LEU A 400 0.91 17.39 10.62
N PRO A 401 0.33 17.44 11.84
CA PRO A 401 0.75 18.42 12.83
C PRO A 401 2.24 18.23 13.16
N THR A 402 2.92 19.31 13.50
CA THR A 402 4.28 19.20 14.03
C THR A 402 4.24 18.74 15.49
N ASP A 403 5.35 18.19 15.96
CA ASP A 403 5.49 17.87 17.37
C ASP A 403 5.36 19.12 18.27
N LEU A 404 5.79 20.31 17.83
CA LEU A 404 5.62 21.57 18.58
C LEU A 404 4.18 22.08 18.57
N GLU A 405 3.48 22.00 17.44
CA GLU A 405 2.05 22.32 17.36
C GLU A 405 1.23 21.45 18.30
N TRP A 406 1.59 20.17 18.40
CA TRP A 406 0.97 19.24 19.33
C TRP A 406 1.27 19.63 20.79
N ASP A 407 2.51 19.96 21.14
CA ASP A 407 2.84 20.44 22.49
C ASP A 407 2.12 21.73 22.87
N HIS A 408 2.00 22.67 21.92
CA HIS A 408 1.23 23.90 22.10
C HIS A 408 -0.24 23.58 22.43
N LEU A 409 -0.87 22.74 21.61
CA LEU A 409 -2.24 22.31 21.80
C LEU A 409 -2.44 21.64 23.17
N SER A 410 -1.60 20.68 23.51
CA SER A 410 -1.70 19.93 24.77
C SER A 410 -1.63 20.83 26.01
N ARG A 411 -0.80 21.88 25.96
CA ARG A 411 -0.63 22.86 27.06
C ARG A 411 -1.85 23.74 27.25
N GLU A 412 -2.43 24.20 26.16
CA GLU A 412 -3.58 25.10 26.18
C GLU A 412 -4.90 24.35 26.45
N GLN A 413 -5.01 23.12 25.95
CA GLN A 413 -6.19 22.26 26.13
C GLN A 413 -6.25 21.63 27.53
N GLY A 414 -5.10 21.24 28.09
CA GLY A 414 -5.03 20.46 29.31
C GLY A 414 -5.65 19.06 29.16
N PRO A 415 -5.71 18.27 30.25
CA PRO A 415 -6.28 16.92 30.23
C PRO A 415 -7.82 16.96 30.21
N ALA A 416 -8.39 17.24 29.04
CA ALA A 416 -9.84 17.23 28.84
C ALA A 416 -10.43 15.87 29.27
N GLY A 417 -11.51 15.90 30.06
CA GLY A 417 -12.16 14.69 30.58
C GLY A 417 -11.58 14.15 31.88
N CYS A 418 -10.62 14.85 32.48
CA CYS A 418 -10.04 14.45 33.75
C CYS A 418 -10.48 15.37 34.91
N ASP A 419 -10.72 14.80 36.09
CA ASP A 419 -11.01 15.56 37.31
C ASP A 419 -9.71 16.12 37.90
N THR A 420 -9.42 17.37 37.54
CA THR A 420 -8.27 18.11 38.06
C THR A 420 -8.54 18.80 39.41
N SER A 421 -9.70 18.61 40.04
CA SER A 421 -10.05 19.28 41.31
C SER A 421 -9.14 18.90 42.48
N ASN A 422 -8.51 17.71 42.38
CA ASN A 422 -7.54 17.20 43.35
C ASN A 422 -6.10 17.66 43.08
N LEU A 423 -5.85 18.44 42.01
CA LEU A 423 -4.55 19.08 41.80
C LEU A 423 -4.40 20.23 42.78
N ALA A 424 -3.77 19.94 43.91
CA ALA A 424 -3.49 20.91 44.97
C ALA A 424 -2.61 22.09 44.50
N ASP A 425 -1.99 21.99 43.33
CA ASP A 425 -1.01 22.97 42.87
C ASP A 425 -0.97 23.08 41.33
N ALA A 426 -1.66 24.10 40.81
CA ALA A 426 -1.68 24.43 39.38
C ALA A 426 -0.29 24.82 38.84
N ASP A 427 0.66 25.17 39.72
CA ASP A 427 2.06 25.45 39.35
C ASP A 427 2.85 24.15 39.13
N LEU A 428 2.66 23.10 39.95
CA LEU A 428 3.21 21.75 39.71
C LEU A 428 2.68 21.14 38.40
N PHE A 429 1.43 21.39 38.04
CA PHE A 429 0.87 20.99 36.75
C PHE A 429 1.50 21.78 35.58
N ARG A 430 1.70 23.10 35.75
CA ARG A 430 2.44 23.92 34.77
C ARG A 430 3.91 23.58 34.67
N ASP A 431 4.52 23.06 35.73
CA ASP A 431 5.91 22.59 35.77
C ASP A 431 6.04 21.17 35.22
N ALA A 432 5.05 20.30 35.43
CA ALA A 432 4.92 19.00 34.78
C ALA A 432 4.90 19.14 33.25
N LEU A 433 4.21 20.16 32.74
CA LEU A 433 4.23 20.54 31.34
C LEU A 433 5.63 20.98 30.86
N LYS A 434 6.59 21.33 31.73
CA LYS A 434 7.94 21.80 31.34
C LYS A 434 8.98 20.68 31.22
N VAL A 435 8.69 19.46 31.69
CA VAL A 435 9.66 18.35 31.69
C VAL A 435 9.56 17.58 30.37
N VAL A 436 10.46 17.89 29.44
CA VAL A 436 10.63 17.21 28.14
C VAL A 436 11.71 16.11 28.27
N GLU A 437 11.53 15.08 29.09
CA GLU A 437 12.40 13.88 29.02
C GLU A 437 11.60 12.59 29.10
N HIS A 438 11.68 11.86 27.99
CA HIS A 438 11.94 10.43 27.93
C HIS A 438 11.31 9.53 29.03
N TYR A 439 10.21 8.89 28.62
CA TYR A 439 9.58 7.70 29.20
C TYR A 439 8.87 7.86 30.53
N GLU A 440 7.60 7.45 30.55
CA GLU A 440 6.93 6.66 31.60
C GLU A 440 7.41 6.88 33.05
N LYS A 441 7.66 8.11 33.46
CA LYS A 441 8.09 8.43 34.82
C LYS A 441 7.05 9.32 35.45
N ARG A 442 6.44 8.75 36.49
CA ARG A 442 5.64 9.44 37.48
C ARG A 442 6.29 10.77 37.86
N ILE A 443 5.53 11.86 37.77
CA ILE A 443 5.96 13.17 38.26
C ILE A 443 5.88 13.14 39.79
N PRO A 444 7.01 13.20 40.52
CA PRO A 444 6.99 13.09 41.97
C PRO A 444 6.15 14.22 42.59
N GLY A 445 5.18 13.84 43.42
CA GLY A 445 4.30 14.80 44.11
C GLY A 445 2.99 15.13 43.39
N LEU A 446 2.78 14.69 42.15
CA LEU A 446 1.50 14.81 41.48
C LEU A 446 0.56 13.68 41.96
N SER A 447 -0.58 14.05 42.55
CA SER A 447 -1.66 13.09 42.85
C SER A 447 -2.20 12.49 41.55
N PRO A 448 -2.60 11.21 41.52
CA PRO A 448 -3.29 10.65 40.37
C PRO A 448 -4.49 11.52 40.00
N ILE A 449 -4.57 11.94 38.74
CA ILE A 449 -5.76 12.60 38.20
C ILE A 449 -6.72 11.48 37.77
N ASP A 450 -7.98 11.58 38.19
CA ASP A 450 -9.01 10.66 37.73
C ASP A 450 -9.39 11.04 36.30
N CYS A 451 -9.02 10.19 35.35
CA CYS A 451 -9.26 10.37 33.93
C CYS A 451 -10.07 9.17 33.43
N ASP A 452 -10.96 9.39 32.47
CA ASP A 452 -11.47 8.31 31.64
C ASP A 452 -10.30 7.77 30.81
N MET A 453 -9.71 6.66 31.25
CA MET A 453 -8.52 6.11 30.63
C MET A 453 -8.91 5.32 29.36
N PRO A 454 -8.15 5.47 28.26
CA PRO A 454 -8.42 4.72 27.03
C PRO A 454 -8.34 3.21 27.28
N GLY A 455 -9.36 2.46 26.86
CA GLY A 455 -9.48 1.02 27.10
C GLY A 455 -9.86 0.63 28.53
N VAL A 456 -9.98 1.61 29.46
CA VAL A 456 -10.29 1.37 30.89
C VAL A 456 -11.28 2.44 31.39
N GLY A 457 -12.57 2.10 31.38
CA GLY A 457 -13.63 2.97 31.91
C GLY A 457 -14.30 3.87 30.88
N ASP A 458 -13.71 4.02 29.69
CA ASP A 458 -14.27 4.73 28.53
C ASP A 458 -15.41 3.99 27.81
N GLY A 459 -15.74 2.76 28.21
CA GLY A 459 -16.78 1.94 27.60
C GLY A 459 -16.35 1.24 26.30
N HIS A 460 -15.10 1.37 25.88
CA HIS A 460 -14.56 0.79 24.64
C HIS A 460 -13.38 -0.13 24.95
N ALA A 461 -13.52 -1.43 24.66
CA ALA A 461 -12.44 -2.38 24.93
C ALA A 461 -11.21 -2.23 24.01
N ARG A 462 -11.35 -1.50 22.89
CA ARG A 462 -10.32 -1.24 21.87
C ARG A 462 -10.57 0.13 21.23
N LEU A 463 -10.60 0.24 19.90
CA LEU A 463 -10.94 1.50 19.22
C LEU A 463 -12.37 1.95 19.58
N ALA A 464 -12.50 3.25 19.78
CA ALA A 464 -13.77 3.94 19.88
C ALA A 464 -14.05 4.70 18.56
N PRO A 465 -15.33 4.94 18.20
CA PRO A 465 -15.66 5.91 17.17
C PRO A 465 -14.98 7.25 17.49
N VAL A 466 -14.44 7.92 16.48
CA VAL A 466 -13.80 9.21 16.67
C VAL A 466 -14.76 10.22 17.31
N GLY A 467 -14.24 11.07 18.18
CA GLY A 467 -15.02 12.02 18.96
C GLY A 467 -15.65 11.44 20.23
N SER A 468 -15.38 10.17 20.56
CA SER A 468 -15.92 9.54 21.77
C SER A 468 -15.20 10.00 23.04
N MET A 469 -13.94 10.44 22.93
CA MET A 469 -13.20 10.97 24.07
C MET A 469 -13.57 12.43 24.36
N ALA A 470 -13.25 12.89 25.58
CA ALA A 470 -13.59 14.23 26.03
C ALA A 470 -13.02 15.34 25.12
N VAL A 471 -13.86 16.36 24.89
CA VAL A 471 -13.56 17.48 24.01
C VAL A 471 -12.99 18.65 24.82
N GLY A 472 -11.82 19.16 24.43
CA GLY A 472 -11.22 20.33 25.07
C GLY A 472 -11.80 21.67 24.59
N PRO A 473 -11.28 22.80 25.12
CA PRO A 473 -11.80 24.15 24.84
C PRO A 473 -11.70 24.58 23.37
N PHE A 474 -10.83 23.94 22.58
CA PHE A 474 -10.70 24.20 21.13
C PHE A 474 -11.58 23.32 20.25
N GLY A 475 -12.40 22.44 20.84
CA GLY A 475 -13.24 21.53 20.07
C GLY A 475 -12.48 20.37 19.42
N ILE A 476 -11.34 19.99 20.01
CA ILE A 476 -10.53 18.85 19.58
C ILE A 476 -10.80 17.68 20.54
N SER A 477 -11.10 16.52 19.97
CA SER A 477 -11.35 15.25 20.66
C SER A 477 -10.18 14.28 20.51
N ASP A 478 -10.20 13.23 21.34
CA ASP A 478 -9.35 12.03 21.24
C ASP A 478 -7.84 12.22 21.46
N LEU A 479 -7.37 13.43 21.81
CA LEU A 479 -5.96 13.68 22.10
C LEU A 479 -5.38 12.86 23.28
N GLN A 480 -6.24 12.34 24.16
CA GLN A 480 -5.85 11.53 25.32
C GLN A 480 -6.01 10.03 25.10
N GLY A 481 -6.25 9.54 23.88
CA GLY A 481 -6.48 8.11 23.68
C GLY A 481 -6.89 7.70 22.27
N ASN A 482 -7.60 6.57 22.20
CA ASN A 482 -7.98 5.92 20.96
C ASN A 482 -6.76 5.39 20.20
N VAL A 483 -6.09 6.21 19.39
CA VAL A 483 -4.84 5.87 18.70
C VAL A 483 -3.75 6.90 18.97
N ALA A 484 -2.50 6.46 19.03
CA ALA A 484 -1.39 7.40 18.96
C ALA A 484 -1.27 7.96 17.53
N GLU A 485 -0.84 9.20 17.40
CA GLU A 485 -0.92 9.95 16.15
C GLU A 485 0.47 10.26 15.61
N TRP A 486 0.68 10.00 14.32
CA TRP A 486 1.86 10.44 13.58
C TRP A 486 1.98 11.96 13.56
N VAL A 487 3.18 12.47 13.89
CA VAL A 487 3.51 13.90 13.76
C VAL A 487 4.76 14.11 12.90
N TRP A 488 4.92 15.32 12.39
CA TRP A 488 6.16 15.76 11.75
C TRP A 488 7.13 16.31 12.80
N SER A 489 8.28 15.66 12.99
CA SER A 489 9.28 16.12 13.95
C SER A 489 9.96 17.40 13.47
N SER A 490 9.82 18.49 14.23
CA SER A 490 10.52 19.76 13.99
C SER A 490 11.90 19.82 14.66
N VAL A 491 12.12 18.99 15.68
CA VAL A 491 13.35 18.96 16.48
C VAL A 491 14.37 17.96 15.90
N THR A 492 13.91 16.92 15.22
CA THR A 492 14.76 15.93 14.56
C THR A 492 14.44 15.89 13.06
N PRO A 493 15.29 16.46 12.18
CA PRO A 493 15.09 16.35 10.74
C PRO A 493 15.06 14.89 10.29
N GLY A 494 13.92 14.44 9.76
CA GLY A 494 13.67 13.03 9.41
C GLY A 494 13.26 12.14 10.59
N GLY A 495 13.01 12.72 11.76
CA GLY A 495 12.44 12.05 12.92
C GLY A 495 10.96 11.74 12.70
N VAL A 496 10.58 10.52 13.03
CA VAL A 496 9.23 9.97 12.89
C VAL A 496 8.67 9.79 14.29
N ASP A 497 7.96 10.81 14.78
CA ASP A 497 7.49 10.84 16.16
C ASP A 497 6.00 10.49 16.24
N LEU A 498 5.60 9.91 17.38
CA LEU A 498 4.20 9.70 17.72
C LEU A 498 3.85 10.49 18.96
N ARG A 499 2.64 11.03 18.93
CA ARG A 499 2.07 11.77 20.04
C ARG A 499 0.76 11.14 20.49
N GLY A 500 0.41 11.49 21.72
CA GLY A 500 -0.76 10.95 22.38
C GLY A 500 -0.51 9.52 22.81
N HIS A 501 -1.58 8.77 22.89
CA HIS A 501 -1.58 7.45 23.47
C HIS A 501 -2.71 6.63 22.84
N SER A 502 -2.77 5.33 23.13
CA SER A 502 -3.72 4.45 22.44
C SER A 502 -4.44 3.53 23.42
N PHE A 503 -5.47 2.85 22.93
CA PHE A 503 -6.17 1.79 23.69
C PHE A 503 -5.25 0.61 24.06
N ALA A 504 -4.18 0.37 23.30
CA ALA A 504 -3.34 -0.82 23.40
C ALA A 504 -2.08 -0.61 24.25
N TRP A 505 -1.74 0.65 24.52
CA TRP A 505 -0.67 1.00 25.44
C TRP A 505 -1.39 1.38 26.72
N PRO A 506 -1.63 0.48 27.68
CA PRO A 506 -2.23 0.89 28.93
C PRO A 506 -1.18 1.70 29.68
N GLY A 507 -1.40 3.00 29.78
CA GLY A 507 -0.71 3.83 30.75
C GLY A 507 -0.95 3.16 32.09
N ARG A 508 0.10 2.90 32.87
CA ARG A 508 -0.10 2.45 34.25
C ARG A 508 -0.99 3.51 34.92
N ASN A 509 -1.79 3.14 35.92
CA ASN A 509 -2.58 4.07 36.77
C ASN A 509 -1.76 5.22 37.44
N GLU A 510 -0.47 5.32 37.12
CA GLU A 510 0.51 6.29 37.59
C GLU A 510 0.94 7.30 36.50
N GLU A 511 0.46 7.15 35.25
CA GLU A 511 0.72 8.06 34.12
C GLU A 511 -0.46 9.01 33.95
N VAL A 512 -0.20 10.29 34.21
CA VAL A 512 -1.24 11.26 34.57
C VAL A 512 -1.62 12.20 33.41
N LEU A 513 -0.79 12.28 32.36
CA LEU A 513 -0.97 13.19 31.22
C LEU A 513 -0.51 12.53 29.91
N LEU A 514 -1.35 11.64 29.40
CA LEU A 514 -1.10 10.87 28.16
C LEU A 514 -0.90 11.79 26.94
N VAL A 515 -1.58 12.93 26.93
CA VAL A 515 -1.47 14.01 25.92
C VAL A 515 -0.13 14.75 25.94
N LEU A 516 0.86 14.32 26.71
CA LEU A 516 2.23 14.86 26.67
C LEU A 516 3.26 13.81 26.31
N ILE A 517 2.84 12.56 26.11
CA ILE A 517 3.76 11.46 25.82
C ILE A 517 4.35 11.65 24.42
N ARG A 518 5.68 11.68 24.38
CA ARG A 518 6.50 11.50 23.17
C ARG A 518 7.00 10.07 23.18
N THR A 519 6.60 9.25 22.22
CA THR A 519 7.22 7.93 22.06
C THR A 519 8.55 8.07 21.31
N LYS A 520 9.43 7.06 21.37
CA LYS A 520 10.69 7.07 20.59
C LYS A 520 10.39 7.23 19.11
N ALA A 521 11.27 7.97 18.42
CA ALA A 521 11.32 7.98 16.97
C ALA A 521 11.22 6.54 16.41
N GLN A 522 10.22 6.30 15.59
CA GLN A 522 10.02 5.01 14.92
C GLN A 522 10.72 5.03 13.56
N GLU A 523 10.82 3.87 12.91
CA GLU A 523 11.25 3.82 11.51
C GLU A 523 10.07 4.21 10.60
N PRO A 524 10.27 4.94 9.48
CA PRO A 524 9.18 5.38 8.61
C PRO A 524 8.24 4.26 8.14
N GLY A 525 8.74 3.04 7.98
CA GLY A 525 7.97 1.85 7.57
C GLY A 525 7.32 1.06 8.71
N TRP A 526 7.50 1.48 9.96
CA TRP A 526 6.85 0.86 11.11
C TRP A 526 5.37 1.25 11.18
N LYS A 527 4.54 0.33 11.66
CA LYS A 527 3.09 0.52 11.84
C LYS A 527 2.55 -0.41 12.90
N ASP A 528 1.45 -0.01 13.53
CA ASP A 528 0.79 -0.77 14.60
C ASP A 528 -0.72 -0.49 14.57
N GLY A 529 -1.53 -1.44 15.04
CA GLY A 529 -2.99 -1.31 15.11
C GLY A 529 -3.49 -0.31 16.16
N ALA A 530 -2.58 0.31 16.91
CA ALA A 530 -2.85 1.35 17.88
C ALA A 530 -2.31 2.72 17.44
N VAL A 531 -1.92 2.86 16.17
CA VAL A 531 -1.29 4.06 15.62
C VAL A 531 -2.01 4.51 14.35
N GLY A 532 -2.48 5.76 14.37
CA GLY A 532 -3.22 6.42 13.32
C GLY A 532 -2.68 7.83 13.02
N MET A 533 -3.56 8.73 12.60
CA MET A 533 -3.17 10.08 12.22
C MET A 533 -4.30 11.10 12.36
N ARG A 534 -3.91 12.37 12.44
CA ARG A 534 -4.76 13.55 12.34
C ARG A 534 -4.15 14.52 11.34
N LEU A 535 -4.99 15.31 10.70
CA LEU A 535 -4.55 16.29 9.71
C LEU A 535 -4.52 17.70 10.27
N ALA A 536 -3.48 18.45 9.90
CA ALA A 536 -3.30 19.87 10.13
C ALA A 536 -3.20 20.63 8.80
N ARG A 537 -3.33 21.95 8.85
CA ARG A 537 -3.11 22.86 7.73
C ARG A 537 -2.68 24.23 8.27
N ASP A 538 -1.84 24.93 7.53
CA ASP A 538 -1.51 26.32 7.86
C ASP A 538 -2.76 27.19 7.80
N LEU A 539 -2.88 28.18 8.70
CA LEU A 539 -4.04 29.05 8.71
C LEU A 539 -4.05 29.91 7.42
N PRO A 540 -5.08 29.82 6.57
CA PRO A 540 -5.13 30.62 5.36
C PRO A 540 -5.26 32.11 5.69
N ALA A 541 -4.96 32.97 4.72
CA ALA A 541 -5.05 34.43 4.88
C ALA A 541 -6.47 34.93 5.25
N SER A 542 -7.51 34.15 4.95
CA SER A 542 -8.89 34.42 5.39
C SER A 542 -9.08 34.33 6.91
N GLY A 543 -8.18 33.63 7.60
CA GLY A 543 -8.22 33.41 9.05
C GLY A 543 -9.24 32.37 9.51
N ASP A 544 -9.89 31.67 8.57
CA ASP A 544 -10.91 30.63 8.78
C ASP A 544 -10.39 29.25 8.36
N CYS A 545 -10.62 28.26 9.21
CA CYS A 545 -10.27 26.87 8.93
C CYS A 545 -11.29 26.12 8.07
N GLY A 546 -12.44 26.77 7.77
CA GLY A 546 -13.55 26.41 6.87
C GLY A 546 -13.53 25.08 6.10
N SER A 547 -14.73 24.50 5.98
CA SER A 547 -15.06 23.29 5.23
C SER A 547 -14.62 23.36 3.75
N PRO A 548 -14.38 22.20 3.10
CA PRO A 548 -13.94 22.12 1.71
C PRO A 548 -14.77 23.01 0.75
N PRO A 549 -14.13 23.61 -0.27
CA PRO A 549 -14.79 24.51 -1.23
C PRO A 549 -15.90 23.88 -2.07
#